data_AF-A0A936FB33-F1
#
_entry.id   AF-A0A936FB33-F1
#
_cell.length_a   1.000
_cell.length_b   1.000
_cell.length_c   1.000
_cell.angle_alpha   90.00
_cell.angle_beta   90.00
_cell.angle_gamma   90.00
#
_symmetry.space_group_name_H-M   'P 1'
#
loop_
_entity.id
_entity.type
_entity.pdbx_description
1 polymer ?
#
loop_
_entity_poly.entity_id
_entity_poly.type
_entity_poly.pdbx_seq_one_letter_code
_entity_poly.pdbx_strand_id
1 'polypeptide(L)'
;MILKPPPPAKGDAGLEAFRTDAKLYEDTLKNRTSRAFYRNDLSKWQKLYATLSGKRVPGSLAAIHFSKVSQLCRELLAEYGPEAPPKKRQAKSAVSVPLTYPDFPDDITHRIHFLEGPGIRRQRAVDLATYASAVYRQTSARRRVLVSVGVRKDQVWLYERLVEAIGDLVMGDYSAAGFDIGYTMRPEGIPAGQSWTAVPLEPALPIARVWEDNNRSRGYGLQARLMGNQWRGVDGTGLPDDLPDLNVYRDPDPHWQRMLDLTEADRLEESLELVEVIPGRDREALFDEVIYLRHLTKTPLQAQDIRVARKHAEGSLISGRLLEEFEAFLDHLDAQFVLEPPVLEEMTRLRPDFGSSMMPPLPPSADWATYRSHMAQFSNPSGQRGRIFSRNIGVADTGASEFFASAMVAAEEAFRRERSIPEIGRGWISEVALLDLVRTIWPSAVHQWRPPFLGLQSIDIYLPELGVAIEYQGQQHYEPIALFGGQEGFDLTCARDKKKRALLERHGVRLLEWRYDVPITRAELTSRLASMAIFVPE
;
A
#
# COMPACT_ATOMS: atom_id res chain seq x y z
N MET A 1 -5.86 34.20 -0.95
CA MET A 1 -5.51 34.65 -2.32
C MET A 1 -4.86 36.04 -2.20
N ILE A 2 -3.68 36.25 -2.79
CA ILE A 2 -2.87 37.49 -2.64
C ILE A 2 -3.01 38.43 -3.84
N LEU A 3 -3.58 37.97 -4.96
CA LEU A 3 -3.80 38.81 -6.14
C LEU A 3 -4.92 39.82 -5.92
N LYS A 4 -4.64 41.09 -6.20
CA LYS A 4 -5.62 42.18 -6.24
C LYS A 4 -5.30 43.08 -7.43
N PRO A 5 -6.31 43.44 -8.25
CA PRO A 5 -6.08 44.40 -9.32
C PRO A 5 -5.63 45.77 -8.77
N PRO A 6 -4.74 46.47 -9.48
CA PRO A 6 -4.08 47.67 -8.98
C PRO A 6 -5.06 48.86 -8.90
N PRO A 7 -4.89 49.77 -7.93
CA PRO A 7 -5.65 51.02 -7.89
C PRO A 7 -5.20 51.97 -9.03
N PRO A 8 -6.04 52.96 -9.41
CA PRO A 8 -5.71 53.92 -10.46
C PRO A 8 -4.38 54.67 -10.26
N ALA A 9 -3.97 54.89 -9.00
CA ALA A 9 -2.71 55.56 -8.66
C ALA A 9 -1.45 54.84 -9.16
N LYS A 10 -1.52 53.53 -9.46
CA LYS A 10 -0.38 52.76 -9.98
C LYS A 10 -0.27 52.79 -11.51
N GLY A 11 -1.29 53.32 -12.21
CA GLY A 11 -1.29 53.45 -13.67
C GLY A 11 -0.96 52.17 -14.44
N ASP A 12 -0.34 52.33 -15.60
CA ASP A 12 0.00 51.22 -16.50
C ASP A 12 1.09 50.29 -15.95
N ALA A 13 2.05 50.83 -15.19
CA ALA A 13 3.06 50.02 -14.50
C ALA A 13 2.42 49.04 -13.48
N GLY A 14 1.35 49.46 -12.81
CA GLY A 14 0.57 48.59 -11.94
C GLY A 14 -0.17 47.47 -12.68
N LEU A 15 -0.64 47.74 -13.90
CA LEU A 15 -1.34 46.75 -14.72
C LEU A 15 -0.39 45.67 -15.22
N GLU A 16 0.82 46.03 -15.66
CA GLU A 16 1.84 45.06 -16.07
C GLU A 16 2.36 44.21 -14.91
N ALA A 17 2.54 44.82 -13.74
CA ALA A 17 2.86 44.07 -12.52
C ALA A 17 1.75 43.05 -12.19
N PHE A 18 0.48 43.48 -12.24
CA PHE A 18 -0.65 42.58 -12.01
C PHE A 18 -0.74 41.45 -13.05
N ARG A 19 -0.48 41.73 -14.33
CA ARG A 19 -0.42 40.70 -15.38
C ARG A 19 0.65 39.65 -15.08
N THR A 20 1.83 40.10 -14.71
CA THR A 20 2.96 39.25 -14.37
C THR A 20 2.67 38.37 -13.14
N ASP A 21 2.10 38.97 -12.09
CA ASP A 21 1.73 38.26 -10.87
C ASP A 21 0.61 37.23 -11.13
N ALA A 22 -0.36 37.59 -11.97
CA ALA A 22 -1.45 36.69 -12.37
C ALA A 22 -0.89 35.45 -13.11
N LYS A 23 0.03 35.65 -14.05
CA LYS A 23 0.69 34.55 -14.78
C LYS A 23 1.53 33.67 -13.87
N LEU A 24 2.25 34.25 -12.92
CA LEU A 24 3.00 33.47 -11.94
C LEU A 24 2.06 32.66 -11.03
N TYR A 25 0.94 33.25 -10.63
CA TYR A 25 -0.05 32.55 -9.81
C TYR A 25 -0.71 31.39 -10.56
N GLU A 26 -1.02 31.54 -11.86
CA GLU A 26 -1.49 30.45 -12.73
C GLU A 26 -0.60 29.20 -12.62
N ASP A 27 0.71 29.41 -12.70
CA ASP A 27 1.74 28.37 -12.59
C ASP A 27 1.75 27.66 -11.22
N THR A 28 1.18 28.27 -10.17
CA THR A 28 1.12 27.68 -8.82
C THR A 28 -0.13 26.82 -8.57
N LEU A 29 -1.13 26.82 -9.46
CA LEU A 29 -2.44 26.21 -9.22
C LEU A 29 -2.42 24.67 -9.33
N LYS A 30 -2.44 24.00 -8.18
CA LYS A 30 -2.19 22.54 -8.07
C LYS A 30 -3.40 21.65 -8.38
N ASN A 31 -4.59 22.08 -7.98
CA ASN A 31 -5.79 21.23 -8.03
C ASN A 31 -6.95 21.90 -8.78
N ARG A 32 -7.93 21.08 -9.20
CA ARG A 32 -9.10 21.51 -9.96
C ARG A 32 -9.86 22.63 -9.26
N THR A 33 -9.98 22.58 -7.94
CA THR A 33 -10.70 23.57 -7.14
C THR A 33 -10.01 24.94 -7.17
N SER A 34 -8.69 24.98 -6.97
CA SER A 34 -7.89 26.21 -7.07
C SER A 34 -7.93 26.81 -8.47
N ARG A 35 -7.88 25.98 -9.52
CA ARG A 35 -8.03 26.42 -10.92
C ARG A 35 -9.41 27.00 -11.20
N ALA A 36 -10.46 26.40 -10.63
CA ALA A 36 -11.82 26.92 -10.73
C ALA A 36 -11.99 28.25 -10.01
N PHE A 37 -11.44 28.40 -8.80
CA PHE A 37 -11.48 29.66 -8.07
C PHE A 37 -10.75 30.77 -8.82
N TYR A 38 -9.56 30.50 -9.37
CA TYR A 38 -8.83 31.48 -10.17
C TYR A 38 -9.64 32.02 -11.36
N ARG A 39 -10.27 31.11 -12.14
CA ARG A 39 -11.15 31.52 -13.25
C ARG A 39 -12.33 32.36 -12.77
N ASN A 40 -12.92 32.00 -11.63
CA ASN A 40 -14.02 32.75 -11.04
C ASN A 40 -13.58 34.15 -10.61
N ASP A 41 -12.39 34.29 -10.04
CA ASP A 41 -11.85 35.59 -9.61
C ASP A 41 -11.55 36.52 -10.80
N LEU A 42 -10.92 36.01 -11.86
CA LEU A 42 -10.73 36.78 -13.10
C LEU A 42 -12.06 37.22 -13.71
N SER A 43 -13.05 36.32 -13.79
CA SER A 43 -14.39 36.66 -14.29
C SER A 43 -15.11 37.68 -13.40
N LYS A 44 -14.96 37.56 -12.09
CA LYS A 44 -15.51 38.50 -11.10
C LYS A 44 -14.89 39.89 -11.26
N TRP A 45 -13.57 40.00 -11.37
CA TRP A 45 -12.89 41.28 -11.56
C TRP A 45 -13.20 41.90 -12.91
N GLN A 46 -13.22 41.12 -13.98
CA GLN A 46 -13.64 41.57 -15.30
C GLN A 46 -15.00 42.30 -15.23
N LYS A 47 -16.01 41.66 -14.62
CA LYS A 47 -17.36 42.23 -14.46
C LYS A 47 -17.36 43.46 -13.55
N LEU A 48 -16.72 43.37 -12.38
CA LEU A 48 -16.68 44.44 -11.40
C LEU A 48 -16.09 45.73 -11.98
N TYR A 49 -14.91 45.64 -12.62
CA TYR A 49 -14.22 46.81 -13.14
C TYR A 49 -14.89 47.38 -14.40
N ALA A 50 -15.60 46.56 -15.20
CA ALA A 50 -16.48 47.05 -16.25
C ALA A 50 -17.60 47.93 -15.66
N THR A 51 -18.28 47.45 -14.62
CA THR A 51 -19.34 48.22 -13.93
C THR A 51 -18.78 49.50 -13.29
N LEU A 52 -17.62 49.42 -12.63
CA LEU A 52 -16.99 50.59 -12.01
C LEU A 52 -16.58 51.63 -13.06
N SER A 53 -16.07 51.21 -14.21
CA SER A 53 -15.78 52.11 -15.33
C SER A 53 -17.03 52.87 -15.78
N GLY A 54 -18.16 52.18 -15.95
CA GLY A 54 -19.42 52.78 -16.39
C GLY A 54 -20.07 53.74 -15.37
N LYS A 55 -19.71 53.63 -14.08
CA LYS A 55 -20.20 54.53 -13.01
C LYS A 55 -19.37 55.81 -12.86
N ARG A 56 -18.24 55.94 -13.57
CA ARG A 56 -17.36 57.11 -13.51
C ARG A 56 -17.67 58.07 -14.66
N VAL A 57 -17.28 59.33 -14.49
CA VAL A 57 -17.38 60.34 -15.56
C VAL A 57 -16.62 59.83 -16.79
N PRO A 58 -17.24 59.79 -17.98
CA PRO A 58 -16.59 59.38 -19.21
C PRO A 58 -15.29 60.16 -19.45
N GLY A 59 -14.21 59.46 -19.80
CA GLY A 59 -12.89 60.06 -20.03
C GLY A 59 -12.08 60.39 -18.77
N SER A 60 -12.62 60.20 -17.56
CA SER A 60 -11.82 60.35 -16.34
C SER A 60 -10.71 59.29 -16.25
N LEU A 61 -9.57 59.65 -15.64
CA LEU A 61 -8.45 58.73 -15.41
C LEU A 61 -8.88 57.41 -14.72
N ALA A 62 -9.83 57.50 -13.78
CA ALA A 62 -10.39 56.34 -13.10
C ALA A 62 -11.24 55.46 -14.03
N ALA A 63 -12.06 56.06 -14.91
CA ALA A 63 -12.83 55.30 -15.90
C ALA A 63 -11.91 54.55 -16.85
N ILE A 64 -10.88 55.23 -17.38
CA ILE A 64 -9.89 54.64 -18.29
C ILE A 64 -9.15 53.48 -17.60
N HIS A 65 -8.69 53.68 -16.36
CA HIS A 65 -8.00 52.64 -15.60
C HIS A 65 -8.88 51.41 -15.36
N PHE A 66 -10.12 51.58 -14.90
CA PHE A 66 -11.01 50.45 -14.65
C PHE A 66 -11.37 49.69 -15.94
N SER A 67 -11.54 50.40 -17.06
CA SER A 67 -11.70 49.77 -18.37
C SER A 67 -10.51 48.88 -18.72
N LYS A 68 -9.27 49.39 -18.55
CA LYS A 68 -8.03 48.62 -18.78
C LYS A 68 -7.92 47.41 -17.86
N VAL A 69 -8.25 47.52 -16.57
CA VAL A 69 -8.27 46.38 -15.63
C VAL A 69 -9.26 45.30 -16.10
N SER A 70 -10.47 45.70 -16.52
CA SER A 70 -11.49 44.78 -17.01
C SER A 70 -11.02 44.03 -18.26
N GLN A 71 -10.39 44.75 -19.20
CA GLN A 71 -9.82 44.18 -20.41
C GLN A 71 -8.70 43.18 -20.09
N LEU A 72 -7.77 43.53 -19.20
CA LEU A 72 -6.67 42.65 -18.80
C LEU A 72 -7.17 41.35 -18.17
N CYS A 73 -8.19 41.42 -17.29
CA CYS A 73 -8.79 40.21 -16.70
C CYS A 73 -9.46 39.32 -17.76
N ARG A 74 -10.06 39.92 -18.80
CA ARG A 74 -10.64 39.19 -19.94
C ARG A 74 -9.55 38.48 -20.74
N GLU A 75 -8.44 39.14 -21.01
CA GLU A 75 -7.30 38.58 -21.75
C GLU A 75 -6.67 37.41 -20.98
N LEU A 76 -6.40 37.58 -19.69
CA LEU A 76 -5.87 36.52 -18.82
C LEU A 76 -6.80 35.29 -18.78
N LEU A 77 -8.12 35.52 -18.69
CA LEU A 77 -9.10 34.44 -18.66
C LEU A 77 -9.15 33.69 -20.01
N ALA A 78 -9.04 34.41 -21.12
CA ALA A 78 -9.01 33.83 -22.45
C ALA A 78 -7.73 33.01 -22.68
N GLU A 79 -6.58 33.51 -22.23
CA GLU A 79 -5.29 32.84 -22.34
C GLU A 79 -5.22 31.58 -21.47
N TYR A 80 -5.77 31.61 -20.25
CA TYR A 80 -5.78 30.47 -19.35
C TYR A 80 -6.71 29.33 -19.83
N GLY A 81 -7.83 29.69 -20.46
CA GLY A 81 -8.73 28.74 -21.10
C GLY A 81 -9.58 27.89 -20.14
N PRO A 82 -10.35 26.93 -20.68
CA PRO A 82 -11.21 26.03 -19.90
C PRO A 82 -10.41 24.96 -19.15
N GLU A 83 -11.02 24.34 -18.13
CA GLU A 83 -10.40 23.20 -17.42
C GLU A 83 -10.16 22.03 -18.38
N ALA A 84 -8.93 21.55 -18.45
CA ALA A 84 -8.58 20.40 -19.28
C ALA A 84 -9.34 19.14 -18.82
N PRO A 85 -9.81 18.28 -19.75
CA PRO A 85 -10.43 17.02 -19.39
C PRO A 85 -9.44 16.12 -18.63
N PRO A 86 -9.93 15.26 -17.71
CA PRO A 86 -9.06 14.35 -16.98
C PRO A 86 -8.28 13.46 -17.95
N LYS A 87 -6.95 13.44 -17.82
CA LYS A 87 -6.09 12.52 -18.59
C LYS A 87 -6.48 11.09 -18.23
N LYS A 88 -7.18 10.39 -19.12
CA LYS A 88 -7.39 8.94 -18.98
C LYS A 88 -6.03 8.27 -19.12
N ARG A 89 -5.64 7.49 -18.10
CA ARG A 89 -4.43 6.67 -18.16
C ARG A 89 -4.60 5.70 -19.34
N GLN A 90 -3.66 5.72 -20.29
CA GLN A 90 -3.68 4.74 -21.37
C GLN A 90 -3.59 3.35 -20.74
N ALA A 91 -4.50 2.45 -21.12
CA ALA A 91 -4.41 1.06 -20.72
C ALA A 91 -3.11 0.50 -21.30
N LYS A 92 -2.23 -0.08 -20.45
CA LYS A 92 -1.06 -0.79 -20.95
C LYS A 92 -1.55 -1.90 -21.89
N SER A 93 -1.12 -1.87 -23.15
CA SER A 93 -1.38 -2.92 -24.14
C SER A 93 -0.58 -4.16 -23.78
N ALA A 94 -1.05 -4.90 -22.78
CA ALA A 94 -0.55 -6.24 -22.51
C ALA A 94 -1.29 -7.20 -23.45
N VAL A 95 -0.56 -8.05 -24.17
CA VAL A 95 -1.16 -9.15 -24.95
C VAL A 95 -2.01 -9.97 -23.99
N SER A 96 -3.31 -10.06 -24.26
CA SER A 96 -4.23 -10.75 -23.36
C SER A 96 -3.95 -12.25 -23.36
N VAL A 97 -3.88 -12.86 -22.17
CA VAL A 97 -3.67 -14.30 -22.02
C VAL A 97 -5.04 -14.96 -21.88
N PRO A 98 -5.45 -15.88 -22.77
CA PRO A 98 -6.73 -16.59 -22.65
C PRO A 98 -6.85 -17.31 -21.31
N LEU A 99 -8.01 -17.16 -20.65
CA LEU A 99 -8.38 -17.97 -19.51
C LEU A 99 -8.66 -19.39 -19.99
N THR A 100 -7.96 -20.36 -19.43
CA THR A 100 -8.19 -21.79 -19.71
C THR A 100 -8.84 -22.46 -18.50
N TYR A 101 -9.77 -23.38 -18.73
CA TYR A 101 -10.29 -24.23 -17.66
C TYR A 101 -9.42 -25.49 -17.58
N PRO A 102 -8.93 -25.89 -16.38
CA PRO A 102 -8.09 -27.07 -16.26
C PRO A 102 -8.81 -28.36 -16.61
N ASP A 103 -8.08 -29.30 -17.20
CA ASP A 103 -8.56 -30.66 -17.42
C ASP A 103 -8.38 -31.48 -16.13
N PHE A 104 -9.38 -31.44 -15.26
CA PHE A 104 -9.36 -32.21 -14.01
C PHE A 104 -9.70 -33.68 -14.28
N PRO A 105 -8.94 -34.63 -13.69
CA PRO A 105 -9.30 -36.05 -13.73
C PRO A 105 -10.73 -36.32 -13.22
N ASP A 106 -11.35 -37.40 -13.69
CA ASP A 106 -12.75 -37.73 -13.38
C ASP A 106 -13.02 -38.00 -11.88
N ASP A 107 -12.00 -38.39 -11.12
CA ASP A 107 -12.09 -38.62 -9.67
C ASP A 107 -12.03 -37.30 -8.85
N ILE A 108 -11.72 -36.17 -9.49
CA ILE A 108 -11.77 -34.83 -8.88
C ILE A 108 -13.20 -34.29 -8.91
N THR A 109 -13.85 -34.35 -7.75
CA THR A 109 -15.24 -33.95 -7.56
C THR A 109 -15.42 -32.54 -7.02
N HIS A 110 -14.40 -31.99 -6.36
CA HIS A 110 -14.45 -30.68 -5.70
C HIS A 110 -13.38 -29.75 -6.27
N ARG A 111 -13.78 -28.55 -6.71
CA ARG A 111 -12.94 -27.65 -7.51
C ARG A 111 -13.11 -26.21 -7.06
N ILE A 112 -12.00 -25.51 -6.89
CA ILE A 112 -12.00 -24.10 -6.48
C ILE A 112 -10.89 -23.34 -7.20
N HIS A 113 -11.16 -22.08 -7.55
CA HIS A 113 -10.28 -21.23 -8.33
C HIS A 113 -10.07 -19.88 -7.64
N PHE A 114 -8.83 -19.44 -7.49
CA PHE A 114 -8.53 -18.15 -6.88
C PHE A 114 -7.19 -17.56 -7.35
N LEU A 115 -7.10 -16.24 -7.33
CA LEU A 115 -5.85 -15.54 -7.66
C LEU A 115 -4.87 -15.59 -6.49
N GLU A 116 -3.58 -15.70 -6.79
CA GLU A 116 -2.51 -15.50 -5.82
C GLU A 116 -2.40 -14.02 -5.42
N GLY A 117 -1.86 -13.80 -4.23
CA GLY A 117 -1.55 -12.46 -3.76
C GLY A 117 -0.94 -12.45 -2.37
N PRO A 118 -0.41 -11.29 -1.95
CA PRO A 118 0.33 -11.13 -0.68
C PRO A 118 -0.57 -11.13 0.57
N GLY A 119 -1.90 -11.24 0.41
CA GLY A 119 -2.82 -11.29 1.53
C GLY A 119 -2.76 -12.64 2.25
N ILE A 120 -2.77 -12.61 3.59
CA ILE A 120 -2.64 -13.81 4.44
C ILE A 120 -3.60 -14.95 4.06
N ARG A 121 -4.84 -14.60 3.69
CA ARG A 121 -5.87 -15.55 3.23
C ARG A 121 -5.52 -16.23 1.92
N ARG A 122 -4.95 -15.48 0.96
CA ARG A 122 -4.50 -16.03 -0.33
C ARG A 122 -3.26 -16.89 -0.15
N GLN A 123 -2.30 -16.46 0.68
CA GLN A 123 -1.12 -17.27 1.00
C GLN A 123 -1.51 -18.60 1.66
N ARG A 124 -2.34 -18.56 2.72
CA ARG A 124 -2.86 -19.78 3.38
C ARG A 124 -3.56 -20.73 2.39
N ALA A 125 -4.36 -20.19 1.47
CA ALA A 125 -5.02 -21.00 0.44
C ALA A 125 -4.01 -21.63 -0.56
N VAL A 126 -2.95 -20.91 -0.93
CA VAL A 126 -1.85 -21.45 -1.75
C VAL A 126 -1.13 -22.58 -1.02
N ASP A 127 -0.83 -22.41 0.26
CA ASP A 127 -0.14 -23.44 1.06
C ASP A 127 -0.99 -24.70 1.19
N LEU A 128 -2.29 -24.55 1.49
CA LEU A 128 -3.24 -25.67 1.52
C LEU A 128 -3.37 -26.38 0.17
N ALA A 129 -3.27 -25.64 -0.93
CA ALA A 129 -3.38 -26.22 -2.27
C ALA A 129 -2.28 -27.25 -2.54
N THR A 130 -1.11 -27.14 -1.90
CA THR A 130 0.00 -28.09 -2.08
C THR A 130 -0.35 -29.53 -1.66
N TYR A 131 -1.37 -29.71 -0.82
CA TYR A 131 -1.85 -31.01 -0.36
C TYR A 131 -3.00 -31.58 -1.22
N ALA A 132 -3.46 -30.83 -2.21
CA ALA A 132 -4.59 -31.23 -3.06
C ALA A 132 -4.18 -32.26 -4.12
N SER A 133 -5.13 -33.11 -4.52
CA SER A 133 -4.92 -34.11 -5.58
C SER A 133 -4.55 -33.52 -6.95
N ALA A 134 -5.04 -32.32 -7.28
CA ALA A 134 -4.73 -31.64 -8.53
C ALA A 134 -4.58 -30.13 -8.33
N VAL A 135 -3.49 -29.55 -8.84
CA VAL A 135 -3.23 -28.10 -8.80
C VAL A 135 -2.75 -27.64 -10.17
N TYR A 136 -3.43 -26.63 -10.71
CA TYR A 136 -3.07 -25.99 -11.97
C TYR A 136 -2.83 -24.50 -11.75
N ARG A 137 -1.75 -23.98 -12.35
CA ARG A 137 -1.38 -22.55 -12.26
C ARG A 137 -1.31 -21.97 -13.66
N GLN A 138 -1.93 -20.81 -13.84
CA GLN A 138 -1.86 -20.04 -15.09
C GLN A 138 -1.50 -18.58 -14.78
N THR A 139 -0.61 -17.99 -15.58
CA THR A 139 -0.13 -16.62 -15.37
C THR A 139 -0.73 -15.68 -16.41
N SER A 140 -1.35 -14.60 -15.95
CA SER A 140 -1.95 -13.58 -16.81
C SER A 140 -0.91 -12.63 -17.43
N ALA A 141 -1.37 -11.80 -18.37
CA ALA A 141 -0.58 -10.75 -18.99
C ALA A 141 -0.03 -9.71 -17.97
N ARG A 142 -0.66 -9.60 -16.80
CA ARG A 142 -0.25 -8.70 -15.70
C ARG A 142 0.58 -9.42 -14.64
N ARG A 143 1.11 -10.62 -14.95
CA ARG A 143 1.85 -11.49 -14.02
C ARG A 143 1.05 -11.85 -12.78
N ARG A 144 -0.28 -11.95 -12.89
CA ARG A 144 -1.15 -12.46 -11.83
C ARG A 144 -1.34 -13.95 -12.06
N VAL A 145 -1.16 -14.74 -11.02
CA VAL A 145 -1.33 -16.19 -11.12
C VAL A 145 -2.72 -16.57 -10.64
N LEU A 146 -3.45 -17.34 -11.45
CA LEU A 146 -4.66 -18.04 -11.04
C LEU A 146 -4.27 -19.47 -10.65
N VAL A 147 -4.67 -19.89 -9.45
CA VAL A 147 -4.57 -21.25 -8.95
C VAL A 147 -5.93 -21.90 -9.07
N SER A 148 -5.96 -23.06 -9.72
CA SER A 148 -7.14 -23.92 -9.79
C SER A 148 -6.83 -25.21 -9.06
N VAL A 149 -7.60 -25.51 -8.03
CA VAL A 149 -7.37 -26.62 -7.11
C VAL A 149 -8.50 -27.62 -7.24
N GLY A 150 -8.15 -28.89 -7.34
CA GLY A 150 -9.06 -30.01 -7.42
C GLY A 150 -8.74 -31.03 -6.35
N VAL A 151 -9.76 -31.49 -5.63
CA VAL A 151 -9.62 -32.54 -4.63
C VAL A 151 -10.67 -33.63 -4.82
N ARG A 152 -10.30 -34.84 -4.39
CA ARG A 152 -11.17 -36.02 -4.42
C ARG A 152 -12.18 -35.96 -3.27
N LYS A 153 -13.23 -36.78 -3.37
CA LYS A 153 -14.29 -36.84 -2.35
C LYS A 153 -13.79 -37.25 -0.95
N ASP A 154 -12.76 -38.10 -0.86
CA ASP A 154 -12.11 -38.50 0.40
C ASP A 154 -11.31 -37.36 1.08
N GLN A 155 -11.06 -36.26 0.34
CA GLN A 155 -10.36 -35.07 0.81
C GLN A 155 -11.29 -33.85 0.97
N VAL A 156 -12.61 -34.06 1.09
CA VAL A 156 -13.59 -32.97 1.25
C VAL A 156 -13.31 -32.04 2.45
N TRP A 157 -12.64 -32.54 3.49
CA TRP A 157 -12.18 -31.73 4.62
C TRP A 157 -11.10 -30.71 4.21
N LEU A 158 -10.15 -31.09 3.34
CA LEU A 158 -9.16 -30.17 2.77
C LEU A 158 -9.84 -29.14 1.86
N TYR A 159 -10.83 -29.57 1.08
CA TYR A 159 -11.63 -28.68 0.25
C TYR A 159 -12.29 -27.58 1.07
N GLU A 160 -12.96 -27.97 2.15
CA GLU A 160 -13.60 -27.03 3.06
C GLU A 160 -12.57 -26.02 3.62
N ARG A 161 -11.41 -26.49 4.06
CA ARG A 161 -10.33 -25.60 4.55
C ARG A 161 -9.90 -24.58 3.50
N LEU A 162 -9.75 -25.00 2.25
CA LEU A 162 -9.43 -24.10 1.14
C LEU A 162 -10.52 -23.04 0.95
N VAL A 163 -11.79 -23.44 0.93
CA VAL A 163 -12.95 -22.54 0.81
C VAL A 163 -12.97 -21.51 1.93
N GLU A 164 -12.70 -21.91 3.17
CA GLU A 164 -12.70 -20.99 4.31
C GLU A 164 -11.50 -20.05 4.33
N ALA A 165 -10.31 -20.59 4.05
CA ALA A 165 -9.08 -19.80 3.98
C ALA A 165 -9.24 -18.65 2.98
N ILE A 166 -9.75 -18.94 1.78
CA ILE A 166 -9.97 -17.93 0.74
C ILE A 166 -11.22 -17.07 1.01
N GLY A 167 -12.32 -17.68 1.47
CA GLY A 167 -13.68 -17.14 1.58
C GLY A 167 -14.13 -16.26 0.42
N ASP A 168 -14.52 -15.00 0.68
CA ASP A 168 -15.09 -14.09 -0.33
C ASP A 168 -14.09 -13.70 -1.43
N LEU A 169 -12.79 -13.89 -1.20
CA LEU A 169 -11.73 -13.64 -2.18
C LEU A 169 -11.68 -14.66 -3.33
N VAL A 170 -12.54 -15.69 -3.28
CA VAL A 170 -12.74 -16.70 -4.33
C VAL A 170 -13.35 -16.10 -5.61
N MET A 171 -14.11 -15.01 -5.50
CA MET A 171 -14.72 -14.32 -6.64
C MET A 171 -13.80 -13.22 -7.17
N GLY A 172 -12.72 -13.63 -7.85
CA GLY A 172 -11.75 -12.71 -8.45
C GLY A 172 -12.25 -12.03 -9.73
N ASP A 173 -11.82 -10.79 -9.96
CA ASP A 173 -11.95 -10.13 -11.27
C ASP A 173 -10.80 -10.56 -12.18
N TYR A 174 -11.02 -11.64 -12.94
CA TYR A 174 -10.00 -12.23 -13.81
C TYR A 174 -9.65 -11.34 -15.01
N SER A 175 -10.61 -10.53 -15.49
CA SER A 175 -10.35 -9.53 -16.54
C SER A 175 -9.43 -8.42 -16.03
N ALA A 176 -9.70 -7.88 -14.83
CA ALA A 176 -8.79 -6.96 -14.17
C ALA A 176 -7.45 -7.61 -13.79
N ALA A 177 -7.42 -8.92 -13.55
CA ALA A 177 -6.17 -9.65 -13.37
C ALA A 177 -5.37 -9.82 -14.68
N GLY A 178 -5.95 -9.52 -15.85
CA GLY A 178 -5.29 -9.55 -17.15
C GLY A 178 -5.49 -10.85 -17.94
N PHE A 179 -6.51 -11.63 -17.61
CA PHE A 179 -6.95 -12.76 -18.43
C PHE A 179 -7.98 -12.30 -19.47
N ASP A 180 -7.91 -12.87 -20.66
CA ASP A 180 -9.01 -12.84 -21.61
C ASP A 180 -10.04 -13.90 -21.21
N ILE A 181 -11.16 -13.46 -20.65
CA ILE A 181 -12.23 -14.35 -20.17
C ILE A 181 -13.21 -14.74 -21.27
N GLY A 182 -13.00 -14.28 -22.53
CA GLY A 182 -13.89 -14.56 -23.66
C GLY A 182 -15.30 -13.97 -23.50
N TYR A 183 -15.50 -13.10 -22.51
CA TYR A 183 -16.79 -12.55 -22.13
C TYR A 183 -16.71 -11.04 -21.86
N THR A 184 -17.61 -10.28 -22.47
CA THR A 184 -17.76 -8.84 -22.25
C THR A 184 -19.00 -8.59 -21.40
N MET A 185 -18.78 -8.17 -20.15
CA MET A 185 -19.82 -7.99 -19.11
C MET A 185 -21.00 -7.10 -19.53
N ARG A 186 -20.76 -6.14 -20.41
CA ARG A 186 -21.80 -5.32 -21.05
C ARG A 186 -21.40 -5.03 -22.49
N PRO A 187 -22.01 -5.70 -23.48
CA PRO A 187 -21.72 -5.45 -24.89
C PRO A 187 -21.97 -4.00 -25.29
N GLU A 188 -21.29 -3.54 -26.35
CA GLU A 188 -21.58 -2.24 -26.96
C GLU A 188 -23.03 -2.21 -27.48
N GLY A 189 -23.72 -1.09 -27.26
CA GLY A 189 -25.12 -0.90 -27.69
C GLY A 189 -26.17 -0.90 -26.58
N ILE A 190 -25.82 -1.19 -25.32
CA ILE A 190 -26.77 -1.10 -24.19
C ILE A 190 -26.77 0.33 -23.60
N PRO A 191 -27.87 1.11 -23.69
CA PRO A 191 -27.98 2.49 -23.20
C PRO A 191 -27.64 2.66 -21.72
N ALA A 192 -26.87 3.70 -21.38
CA ALA A 192 -26.53 4.04 -19.99
C ALA A 192 -27.80 4.18 -19.13
N GLY A 193 -27.86 3.47 -18.00
CA GLY A 193 -29.02 3.44 -17.10
C GLY A 193 -29.94 2.23 -17.27
N GLN A 194 -29.85 1.48 -18.38
CA GLN A 194 -30.55 0.21 -18.52
C GLN A 194 -29.85 -0.89 -17.71
N SER A 195 -30.62 -1.65 -16.93
CA SER A 195 -30.14 -2.84 -16.22
C SER A 195 -29.76 -3.91 -17.25
N TRP A 196 -28.64 -4.58 -17.00
CA TRP A 196 -28.18 -5.71 -17.80
C TRP A 196 -27.68 -6.79 -16.85
N THR A 197 -28.16 -8.02 -17.04
CA THR A 197 -27.74 -9.18 -16.28
C THR A 197 -27.14 -10.21 -17.24
N ALA A 198 -25.86 -10.48 -17.04
CA ALA A 198 -24.98 -11.36 -17.79
C ALA A 198 -25.27 -12.87 -17.68
N VAL A 199 -26.37 -13.28 -17.03
CA VAL A 199 -26.54 -14.64 -16.53
C VAL A 199 -27.77 -15.28 -17.19
N PRO A 200 -27.64 -16.47 -17.80
CA PRO A 200 -26.49 -17.40 -17.75
C PRO A 200 -25.43 -17.12 -18.85
N LEU A 201 -24.16 -17.34 -18.51
CA LEU A 201 -23.08 -17.41 -19.49
C LEU A 201 -23.14 -18.71 -20.30
N GLU A 202 -22.54 -18.72 -21.49
CA GLU A 202 -22.37 -19.95 -22.26
C GLU A 202 -21.54 -20.98 -21.47
N PRO A 203 -22.07 -22.19 -21.20
CA PRO A 203 -21.38 -23.19 -20.37
C PRO A 203 -20.03 -23.65 -20.90
N ALA A 204 -19.79 -23.49 -22.20
CA ALA A 204 -18.52 -23.82 -22.84
C ALA A 204 -17.40 -22.82 -22.51
N LEU A 205 -17.73 -21.62 -22.02
CA LEU A 205 -16.72 -20.63 -21.66
C LEU A 205 -15.96 -21.06 -20.40
N PRO A 206 -14.62 -20.99 -20.40
CA PRO A 206 -13.81 -21.29 -19.22
C PRO A 206 -14.24 -20.51 -17.97
N ILE A 207 -14.59 -19.24 -18.13
CA ILE A 207 -15.05 -18.39 -17.02
C ILE A 207 -16.38 -18.87 -16.41
N ALA A 208 -17.29 -19.41 -17.22
CA ALA A 208 -18.56 -19.92 -16.74
C ALA A 208 -18.34 -21.10 -15.80
N ARG A 209 -17.46 -22.04 -16.19
CA ARG A 209 -17.09 -23.21 -15.38
C ARG A 209 -16.37 -22.81 -14.09
N VAL A 210 -15.41 -21.88 -14.17
CA VAL A 210 -14.70 -21.33 -12.99
C VAL A 210 -15.68 -20.72 -11.99
N TRP A 211 -16.63 -19.90 -12.46
CA TRP A 211 -17.64 -19.29 -11.59
C TRP A 211 -18.63 -20.31 -11.03
N GLU A 212 -18.99 -21.32 -11.80
CA GLU A 212 -19.85 -22.40 -11.32
C GLU A 212 -19.18 -23.16 -10.17
N ASP A 213 -17.93 -23.59 -10.35
CA ASP A 213 -17.14 -24.28 -9.32
C ASP A 213 -16.97 -23.41 -8.06
N ASN A 214 -16.66 -22.12 -8.24
CA ASN A 214 -16.53 -21.17 -7.12
C ASN A 214 -17.87 -20.88 -6.43
N ASN A 215 -18.99 -20.88 -7.16
CA ASN A 215 -20.31 -20.71 -6.56
C ASN A 215 -20.72 -21.95 -5.75
N ARG A 216 -20.47 -23.15 -6.26
CA ARG A 216 -20.69 -24.41 -5.53
C ARG A 216 -19.81 -24.49 -4.28
N SER A 217 -18.55 -24.06 -4.38
CA SER A 217 -17.60 -23.96 -3.27
C SER A 217 -18.19 -23.22 -2.05
N ARG A 218 -19.03 -22.19 -2.26
CA ARG A 218 -19.63 -21.41 -1.16
C ARG A 218 -20.50 -22.25 -0.21
N GLY A 219 -21.06 -23.36 -0.69
CA GLY A 219 -21.82 -24.31 0.14
C GLY A 219 -20.98 -24.98 1.24
N TYR A 220 -19.66 -25.00 1.08
CA TYR A 220 -18.71 -25.55 2.05
C TYR A 220 -18.17 -24.48 3.01
N GLY A 221 -18.53 -23.22 2.81
CA GLY A 221 -18.12 -22.13 3.68
C GLY A 221 -18.95 -22.01 4.96
N LEU A 222 -18.40 -21.31 5.96
CA LEU A 222 -19.06 -21.03 7.23
C LEU A 222 -20.48 -20.47 7.08
N GLN A 223 -20.68 -19.52 6.18
CA GLN A 223 -21.98 -18.85 6.00
C GLN A 223 -23.07 -19.86 5.65
N ALA A 224 -22.77 -20.80 4.76
CA ALA A 224 -23.71 -21.86 4.39
C ALA A 224 -24.07 -22.70 5.62
N ARG A 225 -23.06 -23.13 6.39
CA ARG A 225 -23.26 -23.92 7.60
C ARG A 225 -24.10 -23.21 8.66
N LEU A 226 -23.84 -21.93 8.92
CA LEU A 226 -24.60 -21.12 9.87
C LEU A 226 -26.07 -20.97 9.45
N MET A 227 -26.31 -20.88 8.15
CA MET A 227 -27.68 -20.81 7.61
C MET A 227 -28.38 -22.17 7.63
N GLY A 228 -27.64 -23.29 7.67
CA GLY A 228 -28.22 -24.62 7.79
C GLY A 228 -29.23 -24.90 6.68
N ASN A 229 -30.45 -25.28 7.08
CA ASN A 229 -31.58 -25.50 6.18
C ASN A 229 -32.09 -24.24 5.47
N GLN A 230 -31.63 -23.04 5.82
CA GLN A 230 -31.97 -21.79 5.13
C GLN A 230 -31.03 -21.51 3.96
N TRP A 231 -29.87 -22.16 3.90
CA TRP A 231 -29.00 -22.07 2.75
C TRP A 231 -29.68 -22.71 1.54
N ARG A 232 -29.61 -22.04 0.40
CA ARG A 232 -30.16 -22.53 -0.87
C ARG A 232 -29.09 -22.79 -1.92
N GLY A 233 -27.89 -22.21 -1.77
CA GLY A 233 -26.89 -22.22 -2.83
C GLY A 233 -27.34 -21.39 -4.05
N VAL A 234 -26.52 -21.40 -5.10
CA VAL A 234 -26.86 -20.75 -6.39
C VAL A 234 -27.77 -21.64 -7.24
N ASP A 235 -27.63 -22.95 -7.07
CA ASP A 235 -28.37 -24.02 -7.76
C ASP A 235 -29.68 -24.42 -7.04
N GLY A 236 -29.94 -23.91 -5.84
CA GLY A 236 -31.16 -24.19 -5.08
C GLY A 236 -31.15 -25.54 -4.33
N THR A 237 -30.04 -26.28 -4.38
CA THR A 237 -29.93 -27.64 -3.81
C THR A 237 -29.75 -27.65 -2.29
N GLY A 238 -29.38 -26.52 -1.71
CA GLY A 238 -29.14 -26.40 -0.27
C GLY A 238 -27.71 -26.71 0.12
N LEU A 239 -27.52 -27.31 1.30
CA LEU A 239 -26.19 -27.68 1.78
C LEU A 239 -25.68 -28.93 1.06
N PRO A 240 -24.35 -29.03 0.80
CA PRO A 240 -23.78 -30.25 0.27
C PRO A 240 -23.97 -31.45 1.22
N ASP A 241 -24.24 -32.63 0.66
CA ASP A 241 -24.52 -33.86 1.42
C ASP A 241 -23.26 -34.48 2.07
N ASP A 242 -22.07 -34.15 1.57
CA ASP A 242 -20.77 -34.67 2.03
C ASP A 242 -19.98 -33.63 2.85
N LEU A 243 -20.67 -32.64 3.44
CA LEU A 243 -20.07 -31.72 4.38
C LEU A 243 -19.38 -32.47 5.54
N PRO A 244 -18.10 -32.17 5.83
CA PRO A 244 -17.39 -32.74 6.98
C PRO A 244 -18.09 -32.47 8.32
N ASP A 245 -17.95 -33.38 9.28
CA ASP A 245 -18.33 -33.16 10.68
C ASP A 245 -17.49 -32.01 11.28
N LEU A 246 -18.16 -31.12 12.02
CA LEU A 246 -17.53 -29.98 12.69
C LEU A 246 -16.64 -30.41 13.85
N ASN A 247 -16.92 -31.56 14.46
CA ASN A 247 -16.25 -32.00 15.68
C ASN A 247 -14.94 -32.75 15.42
N VAL A 248 -14.62 -33.02 14.15
CA VAL A 248 -13.41 -33.76 13.76
C VAL A 248 -12.47 -32.81 13.05
N TYR A 249 -11.43 -32.37 13.76
CA TYR A 249 -10.40 -31.53 13.17
C TYR A 249 -9.33 -32.38 12.48
N ARG A 250 -8.99 -31.99 11.25
CA ARG A 250 -7.96 -32.65 10.42
C ARG A 250 -7.06 -31.61 9.77
N ASP A 251 -5.75 -31.74 9.95
CA ASP A 251 -4.74 -31.01 9.19
C ASP A 251 -4.16 -31.90 8.08
N PRO A 252 -3.92 -31.36 6.87
CA PRO A 252 -3.28 -32.16 5.82
C PRO A 252 -1.80 -32.44 6.07
N ASP A 253 -1.14 -31.67 6.93
CA ASP A 253 0.23 -31.91 7.32
C ASP A 253 0.28 -32.83 8.56
N PRO A 254 0.99 -33.98 8.49
CA PRO A 254 1.11 -34.88 9.63
C PRO A 254 1.76 -34.25 10.87
N HIS A 255 2.69 -33.31 10.69
CA HIS A 255 3.31 -32.61 11.81
C HIS A 255 2.28 -31.75 12.53
N TRP A 256 1.53 -30.95 11.79
CA TRP A 256 0.49 -30.06 12.36
C TRP A 256 -0.68 -30.85 12.94
N GLN A 257 -1.08 -31.96 12.31
CA GLN A 257 -2.07 -32.86 12.89
C GLN A 257 -1.61 -33.36 14.26
N ARG A 258 -0.33 -33.75 14.40
CA ARG A 258 0.18 -34.25 15.67
C ARG A 258 0.21 -33.17 16.76
N MET A 259 0.60 -31.94 16.43
CA MET A 259 0.55 -30.82 17.37
C MET A 259 -0.88 -30.50 17.81
N LEU A 260 -1.82 -30.51 16.88
CA LEU A 260 -3.23 -30.37 17.22
C LEU A 260 -3.67 -31.46 18.19
N ASP A 261 -3.37 -32.74 17.92
CA ASP A 261 -3.73 -33.84 18.82
C ASP A 261 -3.16 -33.64 20.25
N LEU A 262 -1.93 -33.15 20.35
CA LEU A 262 -1.27 -32.86 21.64
C LEU A 262 -1.91 -31.68 22.37
N THR A 263 -2.16 -30.58 21.66
CA THR A 263 -2.82 -29.40 22.25
C THR A 263 -4.27 -29.67 22.63
N GLU A 264 -4.99 -30.50 21.86
CA GLU A 264 -6.31 -31.00 22.23
C GLU A 264 -6.27 -31.89 23.49
N ALA A 265 -5.19 -32.65 23.68
CA ALA A 265 -4.94 -33.42 24.90
C ALA A 265 -4.33 -32.60 26.08
N ASP A 266 -4.21 -31.27 25.95
CA ASP A 266 -3.58 -30.39 26.95
C ASP A 266 -2.09 -30.71 27.22
N ARG A 267 -1.40 -31.33 26.27
CA ARG A 267 0.02 -31.71 26.33
C ARG A 267 0.88 -30.65 25.64
N LEU A 268 0.91 -29.46 26.22
CA LEU A 268 1.46 -28.25 25.59
C LEU A 268 2.97 -28.30 25.42
N GLU A 269 3.70 -28.86 26.39
CA GLU A 269 5.15 -28.99 26.35
C GLU A 269 5.61 -29.92 25.21
N GLU A 270 4.93 -31.06 25.03
CA GLU A 270 5.22 -31.98 23.94
C GLU A 270 4.87 -31.40 22.57
N SER A 271 3.81 -30.58 22.51
CA SER A 271 3.49 -29.82 21.30
C SER A 271 4.62 -28.84 20.97
N LEU A 272 5.19 -28.19 21.99
CA LEU A 272 6.30 -27.27 21.81
C LEU A 272 7.57 -27.99 21.33
N GLU A 273 7.88 -29.17 21.87
CA GLU A 273 8.99 -30.00 21.37
C GLU A 273 8.87 -30.32 19.88
N LEU A 274 7.64 -30.56 19.39
CA LEU A 274 7.40 -30.74 17.95
C LEU A 274 7.59 -29.47 17.14
N VAL A 275 7.24 -28.30 17.70
CA VAL A 275 7.53 -27.02 17.04
C VAL A 275 9.04 -26.87 16.87
N GLU A 276 9.84 -27.17 17.90
CA GLU A 276 11.30 -26.97 17.88
C GLU A 276 12.02 -27.77 16.78
N VAL A 277 11.50 -28.94 16.39
CA VAL A 277 12.10 -29.76 15.33
C VAL A 277 11.76 -29.31 13.92
N ILE A 278 10.75 -28.45 13.74
CA ILE A 278 10.33 -27.96 12.44
C ILE A 278 11.14 -26.71 12.09
N PRO A 279 11.76 -26.59 10.91
CA PRO A 279 12.49 -25.38 10.54
C PRO A 279 11.59 -24.14 10.54
N GLY A 280 12.09 -22.99 11.00
CA GLY A 280 11.32 -21.74 11.09
C GLY A 280 10.56 -21.35 9.82
N ARG A 281 11.20 -21.49 8.66
CA ARG A 281 10.58 -21.26 7.33
C ARG A 281 9.30 -22.08 7.11
N ASP A 282 9.23 -23.28 7.69
CA ASP A 282 8.12 -24.21 7.54
C ASP A 282 7.03 -23.95 8.60
N ARG A 283 7.34 -23.16 9.65
CA ARG A 283 6.39 -22.70 10.68
C ARG A 283 5.59 -21.46 10.27
N GLU A 284 6.00 -20.74 9.22
CA GLU A 284 5.40 -19.46 8.79
C GLU A 284 3.87 -19.53 8.54
N ALA A 285 3.33 -20.72 8.23
CA ALA A 285 1.89 -20.91 8.06
C ALA A 285 1.07 -20.74 9.35
N LEU A 286 1.71 -20.76 10.54
CA LEU A 286 1.11 -20.96 11.87
C LEU A 286 1.37 -19.80 12.83
N PHE A 287 1.47 -18.61 12.24
CA PHE A 287 1.86 -17.38 12.89
C PHE A 287 1.30 -17.18 14.31
N ASP A 288 -0.02 -17.29 14.48
CA ASP A 288 -0.66 -17.00 15.78
C ASP A 288 -0.52 -18.18 16.75
N GLU A 289 -0.40 -19.38 16.18
CA GLU A 289 -0.31 -20.66 16.87
C GLU A 289 0.97 -20.85 17.67
N VAL A 290 2.13 -20.61 17.05
CA VAL A 290 3.42 -20.75 17.74
C VAL A 290 3.56 -19.69 18.83
N ILE A 291 3.20 -18.43 18.54
CA ILE A 291 3.27 -17.34 19.52
C ILE A 291 2.42 -17.64 20.76
N TYR A 292 1.19 -18.12 20.56
CA TYR A 292 0.32 -18.41 21.70
C TYR A 292 0.76 -19.71 22.42
N LEU A 293 1.30 -20.71 21.74
CA LEU A 293 1.92 -21.86 22.42
C LEU A 293 3.11 -21.44 23.30
N ARG A 294 3.94 -20.50 22.83
CA ARG A 294 5.03 -19.89 23.62
C ARG A 294 4.49 -19.17 24.85
N HIS A 295 3.41 -18.41 24.70
CA HIS A 295 2.72 -17.77 25.83
C HIS A 295 2.21 -18.79 26.87
N LEU A 296 1.51 -19.84 26.42
CA LEU A 296 0.94 -20.85 27.31
C LEU A 296 2.01 -21.63 28.08
N THR A 297 3.11 -21.97 27.40
CA THR A 297 4.25 -22.71 27.99
C THR A 297 5.24 -21.79 28.72
N LYS A 298 5.03 -20.47 28.68
CA LYS A 298 5.94 -19.44 29.23
C LYS A 298 7.38 -19.58 28.70
N THR A 299 7.50 -19.97 27.44
CA THR A 299 8.80 -20.10 26.77
C THR A 299 9.12 -18.84 25.96
N PRO A 300 10.38 -18.38 25.93
CA PRO A 300 10.76 -17.20 25.16
C PRO A 300 10.43 -17.35 23.67
N LEU A 301 10.01 -16.26 23.04
CA LEU A 301 9.87 -16.20 21.59
C LEU A 301 11.22 -16.25 20.89
N GLN A 302 11.25 -16.91 19.74
CA GLN A 302 12.37 -16.88 18.81
C GLN A 302 12.00 -16.07 17.57
N ALA A 303 12.96 -15.42 16.93
CA ALA A 303 12.76 -14.65 15.69
C ALA A 303 12.08 -15.47 14.59
N GLN A 304 12.45 -16.75 14.50
CA GLN A 304 11.87 -17.71 13.54
C GLN A 304 10.41 -18.07 13.82
N ASP A 305 9.88 -17.78 15.01
CA ASP A 305 8.46 -17.94 15.33
C ASP A 305 7.61 -16.80 14.71
N ILE A 306 8.25 -15.73 14.22
CA ILE A 306 7.60 -14.49 13.77
C ILE A 306 7.46 -14.44 12.24
N ARG A 307 6.37 -15.00 11.71
CA ARG A 307 6.05 -14.97 10.26
C ARG A 307 6.18 -13.58 9.61
N VAL A 308 5.73 -12.53 10.31
CA VAL A 308 5.71 -11.18 9.73
C VAL A 308 7.12 -10.61 9.46
N ALA A 309 8.18 -11.26 9.95
CA ALA A 309 9.57 -10.93 9.63
C ALA A 309 9.82 -10.93 8.11
N ARG A 310 9.37 -11.98 7.40
CA ARG A 310 9.57 -12.07 5.94
C ARG A 310 8.77 -11.01 5.20
N LYS A 311 7.52 -10.78 5.62
CA LYS A 311 6.68 -9.71 5.07
C LYS A 311 7.29 -8.32 5.30
N HIS A 312 7.91 -8.09 6.45
CA HIS A 312 8.66 -6.87 6.74
C HIS A 312 9.85 -6.72 5.77
N ALA A 313 10.65 -7.77 5.63
CA ALA A 313 11.77 -7.82 4.68
C ALA A 313 11.32 -7.55 3.23
N GLU A 314 10.23 -8.17 2.77
CA GLU A 314 9.64 -7.92 1.43
C GLU A 314 9.18 -6.47 1.24
N GLY A 315 8.68 -5.84 2.30
CA GLY A 315 8.23 -4.45 2.30
C GLY A 315 9.35 -3.41 2.41
N SER A 316 10.56 -3.84 2.72
CA SER A 316 11.73 -2.97 2.92
C SER A 316 12.28 -2.41 1.61
N LEU A 317 12.92 -1.24 1.70
CA LEU A 317 13.70 -0.64 0.60
C LEU A 317 14.92 -1.47 0.20
N ILE A 318 15.40 -2.37 1.08
CA ILE A 318 16.51 -3.28 0.82
C ILE A 318 16.06 -4.75 0.75
N SER A 319 14.80 -4.98 0.38
CA SER A 319 14.17 -6.31 0.37
C SER A 319 15.03 -7.40 -0.27
N GLY A 320 15.69 -7.11 -1.40
CA GLY A 320 16.61 -8.05 -2.03
C GLY A 320 17.69 -8.58 -1.08
N ARG A 321 18.36 -7.69 -0.33
CA ARG A 321 19.41 -8.08 0.62
C ARG A 321 18.87 -8.79 1.85
N LEU A 322 17.77 -8.29 2.41
CA LEU A 322 17.16 -8.95 3.58
C LEU A 322 16.64 -10.35 3.25
N LEU A 323 16.15 -10.57 2.03
CA LEU A 323 15.67 -11.89 1.62
C LEU A 323 16.83 -12.83 1.26
N GLU A 324 17.92 -12.32 0.69
CA GLU A 324 19.15 -13.10 0.43
C GLU A 324 19.85 -13.53 1.72
N GLU A 325 19.90 -12.65 2.72
CA GLU A 325 20.57 -12.86 4.01
C GLU A 325 19.54 -12.97 5.17
N PHE A 326 18.42 -13.66 4.92
CA PHE A 326 17.28 -13.65 5.84
C PHE A 326 17.59 -14.21 7.23
N GLU A 327 18.41 -15.27 7.32
CA GLU A 327 18.83 -15.83 8.60
C GLU A 327 19.62 -14.81 9.44
N ALA A 328 20.49 -14.01 8.81
CA ALA A 328 21.22 -12.95 9.52
C ALA A 328 20.29 -11.83 9.99
N PHE A 329 19.22 -11.54 9.24
CA PHE A 329 18.18 -10.63 9.72
C PHE A 329 17.44 -11.20 10.94
N LEU A 330 17.13 -12.51 10.94
CA LEU A 330 16.54 -13.18 12.11
C LEU A 330 17.48 -13.16 13.31
N ASP A 331 18.79 -13.36 13.14
CA ASP A 331 19.78 -13.25 14.23
C ASP A 331 19.73 -11.87 14.91
N HIS A 332 19.60 -10.79 14.12
CA HIS A 332 19.44 -9.45 14.69
C HIS A 332 18.11 -9.27 15.42
N LEU A 333 17.04 -9.90 14.94
CA LEU A 333 15.74 -9.88 15.61
C LEU A 333 15.78 -10.65 16.94
N ASP A 334 16.44 -11.82 16.98
CA ASP A 334 16.69 -12.55 18.22
C ASP A 334 17.51 -11.72 19.21
N ALA A 335 18.55 -11.01 18.72
CA ALA A 335 19.29 -10.08 19.55
C ALA A 335 18.41 -8.94 20.11
N GLN A 336 17.42 -8.45 19.35
CA GLN A 336 16.44 -7.49 19.87
C GLN A 336 15.55 -8.12 20.94
N PHE A 337 15.08 -9.35 20.77
CA PHE A 337 14.28 -10.04 21.78
C PHE A 337 15.06 -10.33 23.06
N VAL A 338 16.37 -10.53 22.98
CA VAL A 338 17.22 -10.63 24.18
C VAL A 338 17.36 -9.28 24.89
N LEU A 339 17.51 -8.19 24.14
CA LEU A 339 17.67 -6.84 24.68
C LEU A 339 16.37 -6.33 25.33
N GLU A 340 15.26 -6.49 24.62
CA GLU A 340 13.92 -6.08 25.02
C GLU A 340 12.94 -7.25 24.79
N PRO A 341 12.81 -8.15 25.78
CA PRO A 341 11.94 -9.31 25.66
C PRO A 341 10.48 -8.92 25.41
N PRO A 342 9.83 -9.47 24.38
CA PRO A 342 8.43 -9.16 24.07
C PRO A 342 7.52 -9.65 25.20
N VAL A 343 6.73 -8.73 25.77
CA VAL A 343 5.72 -9.05 26.79
C VAL A 343 4.43 -9.48 26.09
N LEU A 344 4.26 -10.78 25.89
CA LEU A 344 3.12 -11.33 25.13
C LEU A 344 1.76 -10.92 25.70
N GLU A 345 1.66 -10.72 27.01
CA GLU A 345 0.45 -10.23 27.69
C GLU A 345 0.04 -8.81 27.27
N GLU A 346 0.89 -8.04 26.60
CA GLU A 346 0.52 -6.73 26.05
C GLU A 346 -0.20 -6.82 24.69
N MET A 347 -0.06 -7.97 23.99
CA MET A 347 -0.78 -8.24 22.74
C MET A 347 -2.28 -8.26 23.01
N THR A 348 -3.05 -7.59 22.16
CA THR A 348 -4.48 -7.31 22.40
C THR A 348 -5.29 -8.54 22.84
N ARG A 349 -5.07 -9.71 22.22
CA ARG A 349 -5.83 -10.94 22.52
C ARG A 349 -5.28 -11.78 23.67
N LEU A 350 -4.05 -11.53 24.11
CA LEU A 350 -3.39 -12.26 25.20
C LEU A 350 -3.42 -11.50 26.53
N ARG A 351 -3.96 -10.27 26.53
CA ARG A 351 -4.16 -9.48 27.74
C ARG A 351 -5.03 -10.22 28.75
N PRO A 352 -4.68 -10.19 30.06
CA PRO A 352 -5.47 -10.85 31.09
C PRO A 352 -6.92 -10.36 31.20
N ASP A 353 -7.20 -9.11 30.83
CA ASP A 353 -8.52 -8.48 30.87
C ASP A 353 -9.29 -8.57 29.54
N PHE A 354 -8.69 -9.18 28.50
CA PHE A 354 -9.30 -9.30 27.19
C PHE A 354 -10.61 -10.09 27.27
N GLY A 355 -11.71 -9.50 26.78
CA GLY A 355 -13.02 -10.14 26.76
C GLY A 355 -13.76 -10.17 28.11
N SER A 356 -13.20 -9.57 29.16
CA SER A 356 -13.85 -9.45 30.48
C SER A 356 -15.18 -8.68 30.43
N SER A 357 -15.32 -7.74 29.49
CA SER A 357 -16.55 -6.98 29.26
C SER A 357 -17.50 -7.62 28.25
N MET A 358 -17.18 -8.81 27.71
CA MET A 358 -18.07 -9.54 26.80
C MET A 358 -19.17 -10.26 27.57
N MET A 359 -20.27 -10.60 26.88
CA MET A 359 -21.34 -11.41 27.47
C MET A 359 -21.55 -12.71 26.68
N PRO A 360 -21.32 -13.88 27.31
CA PRO A 360 -20.69 -14.06 28.62
C PRO A 360 -19.19 -13.65 28.60
N PRO A 361 -18.59 -13.34 29.76
CA PRO A 361 -17.19 -12.93 29.83
C PRO A 361 -16.28 -14.07 29.36
N LEU A 362 -15.24 -13.69 28.61
CA LEU A 362 -14.26 -14.65 28.11
C LEU A 362 -13.27 -15.02 29.22
N PRO A 363 -12.94 -16.31 29.43
CA PRO A 363 -11.85 -16.69 30.33
C PRO A 363 -10.50 -16.11 29.87
N PRO A 364 -9.53 -15.90 30.77
CA PRO A 364 -8.18 -15.50 30.40
C PRO A 364 -7.55 -16.50 29.42
N SER A 365 -6.81 -16.01 28.42
CA SER A 365 -6.08 -16.86 27.47
C SER A 365 -5.04 -17.77 28.15
N ALA A 366 -4.48 -17.34 29.28
CA ALA A 366 -3.54 -18.15 30.04
C ALA A 366 -4.15 -19.43 30.66
N ASP A 367 -5.48 -19.49 30.85
CA ASP A 367 -6.18 -20.71 31.30
C ASP A 367 -6.73 -21.47 30.09
N TRP A 368 -5.85 -22.20 29.41
CA TRP A 368 -6.15 -22.86 28.15
C TRP A 368 -7.30 -23.86 28.24
N ALA A 369 -7.34 -24.67 29.30
CA ALA A 369 -8.38 -25.68 29.50
C ALA A 369 -9.77 -25.04 29.68
N THR A 370 -9.87 -24.01 30.51
CA THR A 370 -11.14 -23.27 30.71
C THR A 370 -11.51 -22.47 29.47
N TYR A 371 -10.55 -21.81 28.83
CA TYR A 371 -10.77 -21.06 27.59
C TYR A 371 -11.36 -21.95 26.50
N ARG A 372 -10.77 -23.12 26.26
CA ARG A 372 -11.28 -24.11 25.30
C ARG A 372 -12.67 -24.59 25.65
N SER A 373 -12.88 -24.97 26.91
CA SER A 373 -14.16 -25.52 27.39
C SER A 373 -15.28 -24.50 27.32
N HIS A 374 -15.04 -23.27 27.79
CA HIS A 374 -15.96 -22.15 27.65
C HIS A 374 -16.33 -21.96 26.21
N MET A 375 -15.31 -21.90 25.37
CA MET A 375 -15.58 -21.59 24.02
C MET A 375 -16.26 -22.76 23.27
N ALA A 376 -16.07 -24.04 23.69
CA ALA A 376 -16.73 -25.26 23.17
C ALA A 376 -18.25 -25.18 23.21
N GLN A 377 -18.77 -24.36 24.11
CA GLN A 377 -20.20 -24.13 24.30
C GLN A 377 -20.79 -23.22 23.22
N PHE A 378 -19.98 -22.44 22.51
CA PHE A 378 -20.45 -21.62 21.40
C PHE A 378 -20.42 -22.45 20.12
N SER A 379 -21.61 -22.65 19.55
CA SER A 379 -21.84 -23.13 18.19
C SER A 379 -21.44 -22.05 17.17
N ASN A 380 -20.19 -21.59 17.26
CA ASN A 380 -19.55 -20.88 16.17
C ASN A 380 -18.60 -21.85 15.46
N PRO A 381 -19.02 -22.43 14.32
CA PRO A 381 -18.18 -23.33 13.54
C PRO A 381 -16.88 -22.65 13.08
N SER A 382 -16.82 -21.32 12.97
CA SER A 382 -15.57 -20.59 12.65
C SER A 382 -14.65 -20.36 13.84
N GLY A 383 -15.11 -20.67 15.05
CA GLY A 383 -14.25 -20.95 16.17
C GLY A 383 -13.38 -22.15 15.81
N GLN A 384 -13.98 -23.32 15.63
CA GLN A 384 -13.37 -24.66 15.53
C GLN A 384 -12.29 -24.92 14.46
N ARG A 385 -11.74 -23.91 13.78
CA ARG A 385 -11.16 -24.06 12.43
C ARG A 385 -9.82 -23.34 12.19
N GLY A 386 -8.88 -23.34 13.15
CA GLY A 386 -7.46 -22.95 13.00
C GLY A 386 -6.51 -24.09 13.43
N ARG A 387 -5.24 -24.10 12.96
CA ARG A 387 -4.35 -25.28 13.00
C ARG A 387 -3.86 -25.67 14.40
N ILE A 388 -3.85 -24.73 15.35
CA ILE A 388 -3.57 -25.05 16.77
C ILE A 388 -4.61 -24.38 17.69
N PHE A 389 -5.40 -23.44 17.17
CA PHE A 389 -6.64 -23.00 17.81
C PHE A 389 -7.81 -23.37 16.94
N SER A 390 -8.52 -24.40 17.36
CA SER A 390 -9.93 -24.58 17.05
C SER A 390 -10.78 -23.42 17.59
N ARG A 391 -10.25 -22.19 17.76
CA ARG A 391 -10.91 -20.87 17.92
C ARG A 391 -10.08 -19.74 17.37
N ASN A 392 -10.56 -19.15 16.27
CA ASN A 392 -10.05 -17.95 15.62
C ASN A 392 -9.67 -16.83 16.63
N ILE A 393 -8.45 -16.88 17.17
CA ILE A 393 -7.80 -15.72 17.74
C ILE A 393 -7.42 -14.73 16.62
N GLY A 394 -7.57 -15.06 15.33
CA GLY A 394 -7.35 -14.13 14.24
C GLY A 394 -8.15 -14.39 12.96
N VAL A 395 -9.22 -13.61 12.74
CA VAL A 395 -9.65 -13.25 11.37
C VAL A 395 -8.68 -12.19 10.77
N ALA A 396 -7.79 -11.66 11.60
CA ALA A 396 -6.76 -10.68 11.30
C ALA A 396 -5.49 -10.96 12.12
N ASP A 397 -4.40 -10.29 11.78
CA ASP A 397 -3.02 -10.32 12.31
C ASP A 397 -2.84 -10.15 13.84
N THR A 398 -3.88 -10.32 14.66
CA THR A 398 -3.86 -10.32 16.14
C THR A 398 -3.25 -9.08 16.82
N GLY A 399 -2.94 -8.04 16.04
CA GLY A 399 -2.11 -6.91 16.47
C GLY A 399 -0.61 -7.24 16.47
N ALA A 400 -0.20 -8.44 16.06
CA ALA A 400 1.18 -8.89 16.05
C ALA A 400 2.07 -8.11 15.08
N SER A 401 1.62 -7.71 13.88
CA SER A 401 2.44 -6.83 13.02
C SER A 401 2.71 -5.48 13.69
N GLU A 402 1.75 -4.93 14.44
CA GLU A 402 1.93 -3.68 15.20
C GLU A 402 2.84 -3.91 16.42
N PHE A 403 2.60 -4.98 17.16
CA PHE A 403 3.36 -5.36 18.35
C PHE A 403 4.85 -5.58 18.06
N PHE A 404 5.19 -6.27 16.96
CA PHE A 404 6.58 -6.52 16.57
C PHE A 404 7.17 -5.43 15.68
N ALA A 405 6.42 -4.39 15.29
CA ALA A 405 6.88 -3.38 14.34
C ALA A 405 8.20 -2.73 14.76
N SER A 406 8.29 -2.29 16.02
CA SER A 406 9.48 -1.64 16.56
C SER A 406 10.70 -2.58 16.58
N ALA A 407 10.51 -3.82 17.01
CA ALA A 407 11.57 -4.83 17.03
C ALA A 407 12.09 -5.14 15.62
N MET A 408 11.19 -5.25 14.63
CA MET A 408 11.56 -5.47 13.22
C MET A 408 12.36 -4.31 12.65
N VAL A 409 11.94 -3.06 12.93
CA VAL A 409 12.68 -1.86 12.51
C VAL A 409 14.06 -1.83 13.14
N ALA A 410 14.18 -2.09 14.44
CA ALA A 410 15.46 -2.12 15.14
C ALA A 410 16.39 -3.23 14.61
N ALA A 411 15.84 -4.41 14.33
CA ALA A 411 16.58 -5.52 13.73
C ALA A 411 17.07 -5.18 12.32
N GLU A 412 16.23 -4.57 11.48
CA GLU A 412 16.62 -4.13 10.14
C GLU A 412 17.68 -3.01 10.22
N GLU A 413 17.58 -2.07 11.17
CA GLU A 413 18.61 -1.05 11.38
C GLU A 413 19.95 -1.65 11.83
N ALA A 414 19.93 -2.66 12.70
CA ALA A 414 21.14 -3.38 13.09
C ALA A 414 21.78 -4.10 11.88
N PHE A 415 20.97 -4.82 11.10
CA PHE A 415 21.38 -5.46 9.84
C PHE A 415 22.00 -4.44 8.88
N ARG A 416 21.38 -3.27 8.75
CA ARG A 416 21.84 -2.17 7.92
C ARG A 416 23.19 -1.63 8.41
N ARG A 417 23.33 -1.31 9.70
CA ARG A 417 24.58 -0.80 10.29
C ARG A 417 25.76 -1.75 10.07
N GLU A 418 25.56 -3.04 10.28
CA GLU A 418 26.60 -4.06 10.08
C GLU A 418 27.09 -4.09 8.63
N ARG A 419 26.18 -3.92 7.67
CA ARG A 419 26.48 -3.92 6.23
C ARG A 419 26.83 -2.55 5.67
N SER A 420 27.04 -1.55 6.54
CA SER A 420 27.25 -0.15 6.15
C SER A 420 26.14 0.40 5.22
N ILE A 421 24.93 -0.13 5.38
CA ILE A 421 23.72 0.31 4.69
C ILE A 421 23.07 1.42 5.56
N PRO A 422 22.45 2.43 4.94
CA PRO A 422 21.77 3.50 5.67
C PRO A 422 20.59 2.98 6.50
N GLU A 423 20.35 3.51 7.70
CA GLU A 423 19.18 3.17 8.53
C GLU A 423 17.83 3.53 7.87
N ILE A 424 16.74 2.96 8.38
CA ILE A 424 15.39 3.22 7.87
C ILE A 424 15.06 4.70 8.06
N GLY A 425 14.45 5.33 7.06
CA GLY A 425 14.17 6.79 7.09
C GLY A 425 15.43 7.66 6.91
N ARG A 426 16.64 7.11 7.07
CA ARG A 426 17.89 7.73 6.61
C ARG A 426 18.15 7.49 5.12
N GLY A 427 17.35 6.66 4.46
CA GLY A 427 17.42 6.34 3.04
C GLY A 427 16.97 7.45 2.08
N TRP A 428 17.53 8.67 2.20
CA TRP A 428 17.76 9.73 1.20
C TRP A 428 19.00 10.50 1.72
N ILE A 429 20.08 9.77 2.12
CA ILE A 429 21.07 10.27 3.10
C ILE A 429 21.71 11.59 2.70
N SER A 430 21.90 11.82 1.42
CA SER A 430 22.74 12.92 1.02
C SER A 430 22.11 14.30 1.20
N GLU A 431 20.79 14.43 1.07
CA GLU A 431 20.10 15.70 1.34
C GLU A 431 20.10 16.01 2.84
N VAL A 432 19.74 15.02 3.66
CA VAL A 432 19.65 15.18 5.13
C VAL A 432 21.04 15.33 5.76
N ALA A 433 22.04 14.56 5.32
CA ALA A 433 23.41 14.72 5.80
C ALA A 433 24.02 16.07 5.37
N LEU A 434 23.69 16.54 4.17
CA LEU A 434 24.07 17.88 3.72
C LEU A 434 23.36 18.96 4.55
N LEU A 435 22.08 18.79 4.86
CA LEU A 435 21.32 19.67 5.73
C LEU A 435 21.91 19.72 7.14
N ASP A 436 22.23 18.58 7.73
CA ASP A 436 22.82 18.50 9.07
C ASP A 436 24.18 19.21 9.10
N LEU A 437 25.05 18.93 8.12
CA LEU A 437 26.33 19.64 7.95
C LEU A 437 26.12 21.15 7.82
N VAL A 438 25.20 21.58 6.96
CA VAL A 438 24.89 23.00 6.75
C VAL A 438 24.36 23.64 8.04
N ARG A 439 23.51 22.95 8.81
CA ARG A 439 22.96 23.42 10.09
C ARG A 439 23.99 23.54 11.19
N THR A 440 25.10 22.80 11.13
CA THR A 440 26.22 23.02 12.06
C THR A 440 26.88 24.39 11.89
N ILE A 441 26.75 25.01 10.71
CA ILE A 441 27.35 26.31 10.40
C ILE A 441 26.26 27.40 10.42
N TRP A 442 25.11 27.14 9.81
CA TRP A 442 23.96 28.05 9.76
C TRP A 442 22.72 27.37 10.35
N PRO A 443 22.49 27.50 11.67
CA PRO A 443 21.31 26.93 12.32
C PRO A 443 19.97 27.43 11.74
N SER A 444 19.96 28.58 11.06
CA SER A 444 18.80 29.17 10.39
C SER A 444 18.42 28.50 9.05
N ALA A 445 19.17 27.47 8.61
CA ALA A 445 18.91 26.77 7.37
C ALA A 445 17.50 26.14 7.33
N VAL A 446 16.75 26.48 6.28
CA VAL A 446 15.38 26.02 6.06
C VAL A 446 15.40 24.79 5.16
N HIS A 447 14.97 23.65 5.71
CA HIS A 447 14.79 22.41 4.96
C HIS A 447 13.51 22.47 4.12
N GLN A 448 13.54 21.91 2.90
CA GLN A 448 12.39 21.82 2.01
C GLN A 448 11.70 23.18 1.81
N TRP A 449 12.50 24.19 1.48
CA TRP A 449 12.05 25.56 1.28
C TRP A 449 11.10 25.67 0.08
N ARG A 450 9.89 26.15 0.33
CA ARG A 450 8.77 26.21 -0.64
C ARG A 450 8.27 27.64 -0.81
N PRO A 451 9.06 28.55 -1.38
CA PRO A 451 8.61 29.91 -1.64
C PRO A 451 7.47 29.89 -2.68
N PRO A 452 6.49 30.82 -2.58
CA PRO A 452 5.35 30.83 -3.49
C PRO A 452 5.71 30.84 -4.98
N PHE A 453 6.81 31.49 -5.36
CA PHE A 453 7.24 31.61 -6.76
C PHE A 453 7.78 30.30 -7.38
N LEU A 454 8.05 29.24 -6.59
CA LEU A 454 8.46 27.92 -7.10
C LEU A 454 7.29 26.96 -7.36
N GLY A 455 6.06 27.35 -7.00
CA GLY A 455 4.84 26.58 -7.29
C GLY A 455 4.80 25.20 -6.62
N LEU A 456 4.92 24.12 -7.40
CA LEU A 456 4.94 22.73 -6.92
C LEU A 456 6.32 22.25 -6.46
N GLN A 457 7.37 23.01 -6.78
CA GLN A 457 8.75 22.63 -6.50
C GLN A 457 9.16 23.08 -5.11
N SER A 458 10.10 22.35 -4.51
CA SER A 458 10.85 22.77 -3.32
C SER A 458 12.32 22.93 -3.70
N ILE A 459 13.03 23.62 -2.81
CA ILE A 459 14.48 23.54 -2.67
C ILE A 459 14.81 22.73 -1.43
N ASP A 460 15.82 21.89 -1.51
CA ASP A 460 16.21 21.01 -0.42
C ASP A 460 16.67 21.79 0.81
N ILE A 461 17.57 22.77 0.63
CA ILE A 461 18.09 23.61 1.72
C ILE A 461 18.15 25.07 1.28
N TYR A 462 17.59 25.99 2.07
CA TYR A 462 17.72 27.44 1.86
C TYR A 462 18.43 28.11 3.04
N LEU A 463 19.36 29.00 2.72
CA LEU A 463 20.15 29.81 3.66
C LEU A 463 19.68 31.26 3.58
N PRO A 464 18.77 31.71 4.47
CA PRO A 464 18.19 33.05 4.40
C PRO A 464 19.22 34.17 4.50
N GLU A 465 20.24 33.97 5.33
CA GLU A 465 21.31 34.95 5.60
C GLU A 465 22.20 35.21 4.38
N LEU A 466 22.33 34.22 3.49
CA LEU A 466 23.21 34.27 2.32
C LEU A 466 22.45 34.46 1.00
N GLY A 467 21.12 34.31 1.02
CA GLY A 467 20.30 34.26 -0.19
C GLY A 467 20.69 33.09 -1.10
N VAL A 468 21.01 31.93 -0.52
CA VAL A 468 21.50 30.74 -1.25
C VAL A 468 20.54 29.58 -1.08
N ALA A 469 20.18 28.96 -2.19
CA ALA A 469 19.53 27.67 -2.29
C ALA A 469 20.60 26.60 -2.55
N ILE A 470 20.56 25.48 -1.82
CA ILE A 470 21.37 24.29 -2.06
C ILE A 470 20.42 23.17 -2.43
N GLU A 471 20.66 22.53 -3.58
CA GLU A 471 19.86 21.43 -4.11
C GLU A 471 20.74 20.19 -4.28
N TYR A 472 20.32 19.06 -3.73
CA TYR A 472 20.99 17.79 -3.94
C TYR A 472 20.49 17.11 -5.22
N GLN A 473 21.38 16.92 -6.17
CA GLN A 473 21.08 16.39 -7.49
C GLN A 473 21.46 14.90 -7.57
N GLY A 474 20.44 14.04 -7.49
CA GLY A 474 20.56 12.60 -7.72
C GLY A 474 21.00 12.23 -9.15
N GLN A 475 21.34 10.96 -9.37
CA GLN A 475 21.81 10.44 -10.65
C GLN A 475 20.82 10.69 -11.81
N GLN A 476 19.51 10.74 -11.51
CA GLN A 476 18.45 11.01 -12.50
C GLN A 476 18.51 12.40 -13.16
N HIS A 477 19.31 13.33 -12.61
CA HIS A 477 19.54 14.66 -13.19
C HIS A 477 20.63 14.67 -14.26
N TYR A 478 21.41 13.60 -14.36
CA TYR A 478 22.57 13.51 -15.24
C TYR A 478 22.42 12.43 -16.32
N GLU A 479 21.63 11.39 -16.06
CA GLU A 479 21.44 10.28 -17.00
C GLU A 479 20.03 9.67 -16.94
N PRO A 480 19.58 9.04 -18.03
CA PRO A 480 18.28 8.37 -18.07
C PRO A 480 18.28 7.10 -17.21
N ILE A 481 17.45 7.10 -16.17
CA ILE A 481 17.26 5.95 -15.29
C ILE A 481 15.88 5.33 -15.57
N ALA A 482 15.85 4.02 -15.84
CA ALA A 482 14.62 3.30 -16.20
C ALA A 482 13.51 3.44 -15.14
N LEU A 483 13.86 3.41 -13.86
CA LEU A 483 12.95 3.60 -12.73
C LEU A 483 12.25 4.98 -12.75
N PHE A 484 12.91 6.01 -13.30
CA PHE A 484 12.41 7.38 -13.38
C PHE A 484 11.85 7.75 -14.76
N GLY A 485 11.54 6.77 -15.61
CA GLY A 485 10.92 6.99 -16.92
C GLY A 485 11.93 7.04 -18.09
N GLY A 486 13.18 6.59 -17.89
CA GLY A 486 14.17 6.50 -18.95
C GLY A 486 14.49 7.86 -19.60
N GLN A 487 14.63 7.89 -20.93
CA GLN A 487 14.98 9.10 -21.67
C GLN A 487 13.92 10.21 -21.54
N GLU A 488 12.63 9.86 -21.64
CA GLU A 488 11.54 10.84 -21.50
C GLU A 488 11.51 11.44 -20.08
N GLY A 489 11.77 10.60 -19.06
CA GLY A 489 11.91 11.04 -17.68
C GLY A 489 13.06 12.03 -17.47
N PHE A 490 14.21 11.75 -18.07
CA PHE A 490 15.40 12.60 -18.02
C PHE A 490 15.16 13.97 -18.68
N ASP A 491 14.58 13.99 -19.88
CA ASP A 491 14.30 15.22 -20.62
C ASP A 491 13.34 16.15 -19.83
N LEU A 492 12.34 15.55 -19.17
CA LEU A 492 11.41 16.27 -18.30
C LEU A 492 12.09 16.80 -17.04
N THR A 493 13.04 16.06 -16.45
CA THR A 493 13.83 16.52 -15.30
C THR A 493 14.72 17.70 -15.68
N CYS A 494 15.45 17.61 -16.79
CA CYS A 494 16.25 18.71 -17.32
C CYS A 494 15.44 19.99 -17.57
N ALA A 495 14.21 19.86 -18.10
CA ALA A 495 13.31 20.99 -18.31
C ALA A 495 12.86 21.64 -16.99
N ARG A 496 12.58 20.85 -15.95
CA ARG A 496 12.22 21.35 -14.61
C ARG A 496 13.39 22.06 -13.95
N ASP A 497 14.59 21.51 -14.02
CA ASP A 497 15.80 22.10 -13.43
C ASP A 497 16.13 23.45 -14.08
N LYS A 498 16.02 23.55 -15.41
CA LYS A 498 16.19 24.82 -16.13
C LYS A 498 15.17 25.87 -15.68
N LYS A 499 13.90 25.47 -15.51
CA LYS A 499 12.84 26.37 -15.02
C LYS A 499 13.12 26.83 -13.59
N LYS A 500 13.53 25.90 -12.70
CA LYS A 500 13.87 26.18 -11.30
C LYS A 500 15.01 27.19 -11.20
N ARG A 501 16.10 27.01 -11.97
CA ARG A 501 17.22 27.97 -12.03
C ARG A 501 16.78 29.39 -12.39
N ALA A 502 15.99 29.52 -13.46
CA ALA A 502 15.51 30.83 -13.91
C ALA A 502 14.61 31.54 -12.87
N LEU A 503 13.79 30.76 -12.13
CA LEU A 503 12.94 31.31 -11.07
C LEU A 503 13.77 31.81 -9.88
N LEU A 504 14.79 31.05 -9.45
CA LEU A 504 15.66 31.47 -8.35
C LEU A 504 16.44 32.74 -8.70
N GLU A 505 17.05 32.77 -9.90
CA GLU A 505 17.82 33.92 -10.38
C GLU A 505 16.99 35.20 -10.43
N ARG A 506 15.76 35.12 -10.96
CA ARG A 506 14.83 36.27 -11.02
C ARG A 506 14.48 36.83 -9.65
N HIS A 507 14.50 36.01 -8.61
CA HIS A 507 14.23 36.39 -7.23
C HIS A 507 15.50 36.69 -6.42
N GLY A 508 16.66 36.81 -7.08
CA GLY A 508 17.93 37.14 -6.44
C GLY A 508 18.48 36.03 -5.54
N VAL A 509 18.04 34.78 -5.74
CA VAL A 509 18.52 33.62 -4.99
C VAL A 509 19.57 32.88 -5.81
N ARG A 510 20.74 32.68 -5.22
CA ARG A 510 21.84 31.92 -5.85
C ARG A 510 21.61 30.42 -5.64
N LEU A 511 21.85 29.59 -6.64
CA LEU A 511 21.70 28.13 -6.54
C LEU A 511 23.07 27.44 -6.50
N LEU A 512 23.25 26.54 -5.54
CA LEU A 512 24.35 25.58 -5.46
C LEU A 512 23.78 24.18 -5.72
N GLU A 513 24.21 23.54 -6.81
CA GLU A 513 23.83 22.17 -7.14
C GLU A 513 24.88 21.20 -6.56
N TRP A 514 24.45 20.32 -5.64
CA TRP A 514 25.29 19.31 -5.01
C TRP A 514 25.10 17.97 -5.71
N ARG A 515 26.09 17.54 -6.49
CA ARG A 515 25.99 16.30 -7.28
C ARG A 515 26.11 15.06 -6.39
N TYR A 516 25.43 13.99 -6.78
CA TYR A 516 25.30 12.80 -5.93
C TYR A 516 26.57 12.02 -5.60
N ASP A 517 27.61 12.17 -6.41
CA ASP A 517 28.90 11.49 -6.22
C ASP A 517 29.93 12.35 -5.48
N VAL A 518 29.52 13.52 -4.99
CA VAL A 518 30.38 14.46 -4.26
C VAL A 518 30.32 14.16 -2.75
N PRO A 519 31.46 13.90 -2.09
CA PRO A 519 31.50 13.61 -0.66
C PRO A 519 30.99 14.79 0.19
N ILE A 520 30.02 14.52 1.07
CA ILE A 520 29.45 15.52 1.98
C ILE A 520 30.42 15.74 3.15
N THR A 521 31.28 16.73 3.00
CA THR A 521 32.26 17.12 4.02
C THR A 521 32.28 18.64 4.16
N ARG A 522 32.67 19.15 5.33
CA ARG A 522 32.84 20.60 5.55
C ARG A 522 33.81 21.24 4.56
N ALA A 523 34.91 20.54 4.22
CA ALA A 523 35.90 21.01 3.26
C ALA A 523 35.30 21.21 1.86
N GLU A 524 34.53 20.23 1.39
CA GLU A 524 33.87 20.30 0.07
C GLU A 524 32.78 21.39 0.02
N LEU A 525 31.99 21.51 1.10
CA LEU A 525 30.99 22.59 1.23
C LEU A 525 31.64 23.97 1.18
N THR A 526 32.76 24.14 1.88
CA THR A 526 33.54 25.39 1.90
C THR A 526 34.10 25.73 0.52
N SER A 527 34.68 24.75 -0.18
CA SER A 527 35.21 24.90 -1.54
C SER A 527 34.13 25.37 -2.53
N ARG A 528 32.95 24.75 -2.48
CA ARG A 528 31.83 25.10 -3.38
C ARG A 528 31.26 26.48 -3.09
N LEU A 529 31.08 26.83 -1.82
CA LEU A 529 30.64 28.17 -1.44
C LEU A 529 31.67 29.25 -1.81
N ALA A 530 32.97 28.95 -1.68
CA ALA A 530 34.04 29.86 -2.09
C ALA A 530 34.01 30.14 -3.61
N SER A 531 33.66 29.14 -4.44
CA SER A 531 33.46 29.33 -5.88
C SER A 531 32.32 30.31 -6.22
N MET A 532 31.40 30.53 -5.27
CA MET A 532 30.30 31.50 -5.35
C MET A 532 30.62 32.83 -4.64
N ALA A 533 31.89 33.04 -4.25
CA ALA A 533 32.37 34.17 -3.45
C ALA A 533 31.69 34.29 -2.07
N ILE A 534 31.42 33.16 -1.42
CA ILE A 534 30.86 33.09 -0.06
C ILE A 534 31.88 32.41 0.85
N PHE A 535 32.27 33.09 1.93
CA PHE A 535 33.23 32.57 2.90
C PHE A 535 32.51 31.95 4.10
N VAL A 536 32.96 30.77 4.50
CA VAL A 536 32.45 30.03 5.65
C VAL A 536 33.20 30.50 6.90
N PRO A 537 32.52 30.90 7.99
CA PRO A 537 33.18 31.20 9.26
C PRO A 537 33.91 29.95 9.79
N GLU A 538 35.08 30.12 10.42
CA GLU A 538 35.82 29.00 11.03
C GLU A 538 34.98 28.24 12.05
#